data_AF-A0A0Q5CMR8-F1
#
_entry.id   AF-A0A0Q5CMR8-F1
#
_cell.length_a   1.000
_cell.length_b   1.000
_cell.length_c   1.000
_cell.angle_alpha   90.00
_cell.angle_beta   90.00
_cell.angle_gamma   90.00
#
_symmetry.space_group_name_H-M   'P 1'
#
loop_
_entity.id
_entity.type
_entity.pdbx_description
1 polymer ?
#
loop_
_entity_poly.entity_id
_entity_poly.type
_entity_poly.pdbx_seq_one_letter_code
_entity_poly.pdbx_strand_id
1 'polypeptide(L)' 'MTDEHAASRPDRSKAIAVEAGLELLKTEGRTAAAAFMEDAGVPLAVIARVLNEPARRRAMTLPAAHDVD' A
#
# COMPACT_ATOMS: atom_id res chain seq x y z
N MET A 1 -30.59 -8.80 -11.60
CA MET A 1 -29.85 -10.02 -11.25
C MET A 1 -28.37 -9.66 -11.36
N THR A 2 -27.79 -9.27 -10.21
CA THR A 2 -26.37 -9.16 -9.85
C THR A 2 -25.35 -8.71 -10.90
N ASP A 3 -24.99 -7.43 -10.83
CA ASP A 3 -23.84 -6.80 -11.47
C ASP A 3 -22.55 -7.19 -10.70
N GLU A 4 -21.96 -8.34 -11.05
CA GLU A 4 -20.80 -8.90 -10.32
C GLU A 4 -19.48 -8.90 -11.11
N HIS A 5 -19.36 -8.22 -12.26
CA HIS A 5 -18.20 -8.41 -13.15
C HIS A 5 -17.42 -7.16 -13.58
N ALA A 6 -17.48 -6.05 -12.82
CA ALA A 6 -16.69 -4.85 -13.11
C ALA A 6 -15.63 -4.46 -12.05
N ALA A 7 -15.44 -5.24 -10.97
CA ALA A 7 -14.56 -4.87 -9.85
C ALA A 7 -13.05 -5.15 -10.08
N SER A 8 -12.67 -5.92 -11.10
CA SER A 8 -11.31 -6.49 -11.15
C SER A 8 -10.19 -5.54 -11.64
N ARG A 9 -10.52 -4.40 -12.25
CA ARG A 9 -9.54 -3.40 -12.74
C ARG A 9 -9.34 -2.19 -11.81
N PRO A 10 -10.40 -1.60 -11.21
CA PRO A 10 -10.26 -0.47 -10.31
C PRO A 10 -9.33 -0.77 -9.13
N ASP A 11 -9.40 -1.99 -8.60
CA ASP A 11 -8.59 -2.39 -7.44
C ASP A 11 -7.11 -2.55 -7.80
N ARG A 12 -6.79 -3.00 -9.02
CA ARG A 12 -5.40 -3.13 -9.49
C ARG A 12 -4.73 -1.78 -9.68
N SER A 13 -5.42 -0.81 -10.29
CA SER A 13 -4.88 0.54 -10.46
C SER A 13 -4.62 1.23 -9.12
N LYS A 14 -5.53 1.07 -8.16
CA LYS A 14 -5.36 1.59 -6.79
C LYS A 14 -4.20 0.91 -6.06
N ALA A 15 -4.02 -0.40 -6.23
CA ALA A 15 -2.87 -1.10 -5.66
C ALA A 15 -1.53 -0.56 -6.20
N ILE A 16 -1.43 -0.30 -7.51
CA ILE A 16 -0.24 0.31 -8.14
C ILE A 16 0.02 1.71 -7.56
N ALA A 17 -1.02 2.53 -7.42
CA ALA A 17 -0.89 3.86 -6.83
C ALA A 17 -0.40 3.81 -5.38
N VAL A 18 -0.87 2.84 -4.59
CA VAL A 18 -0.39 2.63 -3.21
C VAL A 18 1.08 2.23 -3.18
N GLU A 19 1.54 1.31 -4.04
CA GLU A 19 2.97 0.95 -4.12
C GLU A 19 3.83 2.17 -4.48
N ALA A 20 3.46 2.92 -5.52
CA ALA A 20 4.18 4.11 -5.95
C ALA A 20 4.21 5.19 -4.86
N GLY A 21 3.09 5.39 -4.14
CA GLY A 21 3.03 6.29 -2.99
C GLY A 21 3.95 5.86 -1.83
N LEU A 22 4.12 4.56 -1.60
CA LEU A 22 5.05 4.05 -0.60
C LEU A 22 6.52 4.19 -0.99
N GLU A 23 6.85 4.14 -2.29
CA GLU A 23 8.18 4.51 -2.77
C GLU A 23 8.41 6.03 -2.62
N LEU A 24 7.42 6.85 -2.98
CA LEU A 24 7.47 8.30 -2.83
C LEU A 24 7.62 8.74 -1.37
N LEU A 25 7.02 7.99 -0.43
CA LEU A 25 7.19 8.21 1.01
C LEU A 25 8.67 8.11 1.44
N LYS A 26 9.45 7.22 0.81
CA LYS A 26 10.87 7.02 1.15
C LYS A 26 11.76 8.15 0.62
N THR A 27 11.36 8.81 -0.46
CA THR A 27 12.20 9.81 -1.16
C THR A 27 11.75 11.25 -0.91
N GLU A 28 10.45 11.53 -1.00
CA GLU A 28 9.87 12.89 -0.92
C GLU A 28 9.08 13.11 0.38
N GLY A 29 8.86 12.05 1.17
CA GLY A 29 8.18 12.13 2.45
C GLY A 29 6.66 12.08 2.38
N ARG A 30 6.05 12.23 3.56
CA ARG A 30 4.65 11.85 3.80
C ARG A 30 3.64 12.70 3.02
N THR A 31 3.85 14.01 2.94
CA THR A 31 2.91 14.93 2.29
C THR A 31 2.82 14.66 0.78
N ALA A 32 3.97 14.45 0.12
CA ALA A 32 4.02 14.13 -1.30
C ALA A 32 3.35 12.78 -1.61
N ALA A 33 3.63 11.76 -0.79
CA ALA A 33 3.01 10.44 -0.91
C ALA A 33 1.48 10.47 -0.76
N ALA A 34 0.97 11.25 0.21
CA ALA A 34 -0.46 11.39 0.43
C ALA A 34 -1.15 12.08 -0.76
N ALA A 35 -0.59 13.20 -1.24
CA ALA A 35 -1.13 13.95 -2.37
C ALA A 35 -1.17 13.10 -3.65
N PHE A 36 -0.10 12.35 -3.94
CA PHE A 36 -0.05 11.45 -5.10
C PHE A 36 -1.14 10.37 -5.05
N MET A 37 -1.35 9.74 -3.89
CA MET A 37 -2.37 8.70 -3.74
C MET A 37 -3.79 9.26 -3.81
N GLU A 38 -4.01 10.47 -3.29
CA GLU A 38 -5.28 11.19 -3.38
C GLU A 38 -5.62 11.53 -4.83
N ASP A 39 -4.68 12.10 -5.59
CA ASP A 39 -4.84 12.41 -7.01
C ASP A 39 -5.13 11.15 -7.85
N ALA A 40 -4.59 9.99 -7.45
CA ALA A 40 -4.85 8.70 -8.07
C ALA A 40 -6.21 8.07 -7.68
N GLY A 41 -7.01 8.75 -6.84
CA GLY A 41 -8.33 8.29 -6.40
C GLY A 41 -8.30 7.20 -5.32
N VAL A 42 -7.21 7.09 -4.57
CA VAL A 42 -7.13 6.20 -3.40
C VAL A 42 -7.91 6.83 -2.25
N PRO A 43 -8.83 6.11 -1.59
CA PRO A 43 -9.61 6.67 -0.49
C PRO A 43 -8.73 7.12 0.69
N LEU A 44 -9.06 8.26 1.30
CA LEU A 44 -8.30 8.82 2.42
C LEU A 44 -8.06 7.83 3.57
N ALA A 45 -9.06 6.99 3.90
CA ALA A 45 -8.93 5.96 4.92
C ALA A 45 -7.83 4.93 4.59
N VAL A 46 -7.67 4.60 3.30
CA VAL A 46 -6.60 3.71 2.82
C VAL A 46 -5.25 4.42 2.91
N ILE A 47 -5.17 5.67 2.44
CA ILE A 47 -3.95 6.51 2.51
C ILE A 47 -3.44 6.63 3.95
N ALA A 48 -4.32 7.00 4.88
CA ALA A 48 -3.97 7.14 6.29
C ALA A 48 -3.46 5.82 6.89
N ARG A 49 -4.08 4.69 6.54
CA ARG A 49 -3.66 3.36 7.00
C ARG A 49 -2.27 3.00 6.48
N VAL A 50 -2.03 3.12 5.17
CA VAL A 50 -0.76 2.68 4.56
C VAL A 50 0.42 3.57 4.96
N LEU A 51 0.21 4.88 5.14
CA LEU A 51 1.24 5.81 5.58
C LEU A 51 1.56 5.69 7.09
N ASN A 52 0.64 5.14 7.89
CA ASN A 52 0.86 4.88 9.32
C ASN A 52 1.42 3.48 9.61
N GLU A 53 1.19 2.49 8.73
CA GLU A 53 1.70 1.12 8.88
C GLU A 53 2.69 0.72 7.77
N PRO A 54 3.79 1.46 7.53
CA PRO A 54 4.76 1.07 6.49
C PRO A 54 5.47 -0.26 6.80
N ALA A 55 5.37 -0.78 8.04
CA ALA A 55 6.20 -1.87 8.56
C ALA A 55 5.62 -3.30 8.46
N ARG A 56 4.33 -3.51 8.13
CA ARG A 56 3.75 -4.88 8.16
C ARG A 56 4.37 -5.84 7.15
N ARG A 57 5.03 -5.36 6.08
CA ARG A 57 5.62 -6.25 5.06
C ARG A 57 7.04 -6.74 5.39
N ARG A 58 7.78 -6.08 6.29
CA ARG A 58 9.13 -6.55 6.68
C ARG A 58 9.13 -7.57 7.81
N ALA A 59 8.04 -7.70 8.57
CA ALA A 59 7.99 -8.60 9.73
C ALA A 59 7.66 -10.06 9.40
N MET A 60 7.29 -10.40 8.14
CA MET A 60 6.86 -11.74 7.76
C MET A 60 7.92 -12.53 6.97
N THR A 61 9.16 -12.03 6.91
CA THR A 61 10.33 -12.75 6.38
C THR A 61 11.49 -12.61 7.36
N LEU A 62 11.34 -13.25 8.53
CA LEU A 62 12.47 -13.80 9.26
C LEU A 62 12.25 -15.32 9.27
N PRO A 63 12.92 -16.13 8.43
CA PRO A 63 13.09 -17.53 8.78
C PRO A 63 13.91 -17.55 10.07
N ALA A 64 13.38 -18.22 11.09
CA ALA A 64 14.03 -18.44 12.37
C ALA A 64 15.43 -19.02 12.15
N ALA A 65 16.44 -18.17 12.29
CA ALA A 65 17.79 -18.61 12.57
C ALA A 65 17.93 -18.66 14.09
N HIS A 66 17.34 -19.68 14.70
CA HIS A 66 17.74 -20.12 16.03
C HIS A 66 17.48 -21.62 16.15
N ASP A 67 18.54 -22.31 16.59
CA ASP A 67 18.67 -23.74 16.92
C ASP A 67 18.87 -24.70 15.75
N VAL A 68 20.10 -25.22 15.60
CA VAL A 68 20.50 -26.47 16.28
C VAL A 68 22.01 -26.42 16.60
N ASP A 69 22.36 -26.87 17.80
CA ASP A 69 23.70 -27.22 18.34
C ASP A 69 24.67 -27.88 17.33
#